data_AF-A0AAV4JJ70-F1
#
_entry.id   AF-A0AAV4JJ70-F1
#
_cell.length_a   1.000
_cell.length_b   1.000
_cell.length_c   1.000
_cell.angle_alpha   90.00
_cell.angle_beta   90.00
_cell.angle_gamma   90.00
#
_symmetry.space_group_name_H-M   'P 1'
#
loop_
_entity.id
_entity.type
_entity.pdbx_description
1 polymer ?
#
loop_
_entity_poly.entity_id
_entity_poly.type
_entity_poly.pdbx_seq_one_letter_code
_entity_poly.pdbx_strand_id
1 'polypeptide(L)'
;MARHDLSCSQMNRTEKVFVESDEGQKKYLNKYDIKVAIFRLFGHKASKDEVSQILNEHGSIQDFEEKGLNLAQFRAAMKPKFKAVDEDDEIRRTFLAFDRTCRGFLTLDDVKTVFRQTCPHFAEHRVELAFKELDRDGDGRISYKDFDFMMKFNHID
;
A
#
# COMPACT_ATOMS: atom_id res chain seq x y z
N MET A 1 -13.58 -13.21 -10.41
CA MET A 1 -13.19 -12.15 -11.37
C MET A 1 -13.60 -10.79 -10.80
N ALA A 2 -12.66 -10.07 -10.18
CA ALA A 2 -12.91 -8.71 -9.65
C ALA A 2 -11.60 -7.89 -9.53
N ARG A 3 -10.69 -8.00 -10.50
CA ARG A 3 -9.41 -7.26 -10.52
C ARG A 3 -9.50 -5.93 -11.29
N HIS A 4 -10.66 -5.26 -11.34
CA HIS A 4 -10.83 -4.12 -12.26
C HIS A 4 -11.71 -2.93 -11.80
N ASP A 5 -11.88 -2.69 -10.49
CA ASP A 5 -12.58 -1.49 -9.98
C ASP A 5 -11.66 -0.37 -9.45
N LEU A 6 -10.33 -0.53 -9.55
CA LEU A 6 -9.34 0.47 -9.10
C LEU A 6 -9.35 1.81 -9.88
N SER A 7 -10.14 1.94 -10.96
CA SER A 7 -9.92 2.97 -11.98
C SER A 7 -10.62 4.32 -11.72
N CYS A 8 -11.92 4.37 -11.44
CA CYS A 8 -12.64 5.64 -11.57
C CYS A 8 -12.47 6.59 -10.36
N SER A 9 -12.58 6.09 -9.14
CA SER A 9 -12.49 6.91 -7.92
C SER A 9 -11.08 7.49 -7.70
N GLN A 10 -10.05 6.66 -7.89
CA GLN A 10 -8.66 7.08 -7.71
C GLN A 10 -8.17 7.99 -8.84
N MET A 11 -8.60 7.75 -10.10
CA MET A 11 -8.26 8.66 -11.21
C MET A 11 -8.91 10.04 -11.05
N ASN A 12 -10.17 10.09 -10.60
CA ASN A 12 -10.85 11.35 -10.30
C ASN A 12 -10.17 12.10 -9.16
N ARG A 13 -9.75 11.39 -8.10
CA ARG A 13 -9.00 12.00 -6.98
C ARG A 13 -7.63 12.53 -7.42
N THR A 14 -6.91 11.75 -8.23
CA THR A 14 -5.58 12.11 -8.75
C THR A 14 -5.65 13.35 -9.64
N GLU A 15 -6.64 13.43 -10.54
CA GLU A 15 -6.83 14.58 -11.42
C GLU A 15 -7.23 15.83 -10.66
N LYS A 16 -8.17 15.70 -9.71
CA LYS A 16 -8.54 16.82 -8.84
C LYS A 16 -7.34 17.36 -8.08
N VAL A 17 -6.55 16.49 -7.43
CA VAL A 17 -5.37 16.93 -6.68
C VAL A 17 -4.30 17.51 -7.60
N PHE A 18 -4.11 16.98 -8.81
CA PHE A 18 -3.19 17.55 -9.80
C PHE A 18 -3.55 19.00 -10.09
N VAL A 19 -4.82 19.27 -10.44
CA VAL A 19 -5.28 20.63 -10.76
C VAL A 19 -5.14 21.57 -9.57
N GLU A 20 -5.47 21.11 -8.36
CA GLU A 20 -5.37 21.95 -7.16
C GLU A 20 -3.92 22.16 -6.68
N SER A 21 -2.98 21.34 -7.13
CA SER A 21 -1.56 21.43 -6.75
C SER A 21 -0.71 22.12 -7.83
N ASP A 22 -1.22 22.25 -9.06
CA ASP A 22 -0.57 22.97 -10.15
C ASP A 22 -0.67 24.49 -9.94
N GLU A 23 0.22 25.02 -9.11
CA GLU A 23 0.31 26.45 -8.85
C GLU A 23 0.75 27.19 -10.12
N GLY A 24 -0.12 28.07 -10.61
CA GLY A 24 0.11 28.84 -11.83
C GLY A 24 -0.44 28.21 -13.11
N GLN A 25 -1.18 27.09 -13.02
CA GLN A 25 -1.79 26.40 -14.18
C GLN A 25 -0.76 26.05 -15.27
N LYS A 26 0.43 25.62 -14.84
CA LYS A 26 1.57 25.30 -15.69
C LYS A 26 1.33 24.03 -16.50
N LYS A 27 0.30 23.25 -16.15
CA LYS A 27 -0.04 21.92 -16.70
C LYS A 27 1.02 20.86 -16.38
N TYR A 28 1.93 21.17 -15.46
CA TYR A 28 2.90 20.24 -14.91
C TYR A 28 3.12 20.52 -13.42
N LEU A 29 3.44 19.48 -12.66
CA LEU A 29 3.82 19.58 -11.26
C LEU A 29 5.35 19.57 -11.16
N ASN A 30 5.90 20.62 -10.55
CA ASN A 30 7.31 20.67 -10.19
C ASN A 30 7.56 19.92 -8.86
N LYS A 31 8.80 19.97 -8.37
CA LYS A 31 9.21 19.30 -7.13
C LYS A 31 8.38 19.71 -5.89
N TYR A 32 7.90 20.94 -5.82
CA TYR A 32 7.09 21.43 -4.70
C TYR A 32 5.64 20.99 -4.85
N ASP A 33 5.08 21.13 -6.05
CA ASP A 33 3.71 20.73 -6.36
C ASP A 33 3.50 19.23 -6.09
N ILE A 34 4.47 18.39 -6.46
CA ILE A 34 4.42 16.93 -6.21
C ILE A 34 4.35 16.63 -4.71
N LYS A 35 5.05 17.38 -3.85
CA LYS A 35 4.98 17.19 -2.39
C LYS A 35 3.60 17.51 -1.85
N VAL A 36 3.02 18.62 -2.31
CA VAL A 36 1.65 19.01 -1.93
C VAL A 36 0.65 17.96 -2.41
N ALA A 37 0.82 17.48 -3.64
CA ALA A 37 -0.06 16.49 -4.22
C ALA A 37 -0.01 15.15 -3.48
N ILE A 38 1.19 14.65 -3.12
CA ILE A 38 1.35 13.42 -2.32
C ILE A 38 0.72 13.59 -0.94
N PHE A 39 0.92 14.74 -0.29
CA PHE A 39 0.30 15.02 1.01
C PHE A 39 -1.23 15.00 0.93
N ARG A 40 -1.83 15.58 -0.11
CA ARG A 40 -3.29 15.58 -0.30
C ARG A 40 -3.86 14.19 -0.67
N LEU A 41 -3.12 13.38 -1.41
CA LEU A 41 -3.58 12.05 -1.82
C LEU A 41 -3.43 11.02 -0.70
N PHE A 42 -2.30 11.02 0.00
CA PHE A 42 -1.89 9.94 0.90
C PHE A 42 -1.70 10.37 2.36
N GLY A 43 -1.88 11.65 2.69
CA GLY A 43 -1.85 12.15 4.06
C GLY A 43 -0.46 12.21 4.72
N HIS A 44 0.61 11.89 3.98
CA HIS A 44 1.99 11.95 4.48
C HIS A 44 2.85 12.88 3.64
N LYS A 45 3.91 13.40 4.25
CA LYS A 45 4.84 14.33 3.61
C LYS A 45 5.90 13.55 2.83
N ALA A 46 5.91 13.72 1.51
CA ALA A 46 6.92 13.09 0.65
C ALA A 46 8.34 13.59 0.98
N SER A 47 9.31 12.67 0.95
CA SER A 47 10.72 13.01 1.17
C SER A 47 11.35 13.67 -0.06
N LYS A 48 12.54 14.29 0.09
CA LYS A 48 13.27 14.84 -1.08
C LYS A 48 13.65 13.73 -2.06
N ASP A 49 14.04 12.57 -1.55
CA ASP A 49 14.51 11.44 -2.35
C ASP A 49 13.35 10.80 -3.11
N GLU A 50 12.21 10.60 -2.43
CA GLU A 50 10.99 10.07 -3.05
C GLU A 50 10.54 10.91 -4.24
N VAL A 51 10.47 12.24 -4.06
CA VAL A 51 10.08 13.15 -5.15
C VAL A 51 11.10 13.14 -6.28
N SER A 52 12.40 13.04 -5.95
CA SER A 52 13.46 13.01 -6.96
C SER A 52 13.43 11.70 -7.75
N GLN A 53 13.14 10.57 -7.10
CA GLN A 53 12.94 9.28 -7.74
C GLN A 53 11.75 9.34 -8.71
N ILE A 54 10.60 9.85 -8.27
CA ILE A 54 9.41 9.99 -9.13
C ILE A 54 9.72 10.86 -10.36
N LEU A 55 10.42 11.99 -10.17
CA LEU A 55 10.81 12.88 -11.27
C LEU A 55 11.83 12.24 -12.22
N ASN A 56 12.69 11.35 -11.72
CA ASN A 56 13.65 10.64 -12.57
C ASN A 56 13.02 9.49 -13.35
N GLU A 57 12.05 8.80 -12.76
CA GLU A 57 11.36 7.66 -13.38
C GLU A 57 10.27 8.10 -14.37
N HIS A 58 9.52 9.15 -14.04
CA HIS A 58 8.33 9.57 -14.79
C HIS A 58 8.39 11.01 -15.33
N GLY A 59 9.32 11.83 -14.83
CA GLY A 59 9.43 13.24 -15.20
C GLY A 59 10.04 13.45 -16.57
N SER A 60 9.59 14.52 -17.22
CA SER A 60 10.25 15.06 -18.41
C SER A 60 10.63 16.51 -18.15
N ILE A 61 11.61 16.99 -18.93
CA ILE A 61 11.94 18.41 -18.96
C ILE A 61 10.73 19.17 -19.49
N GLN A 62 10.31 20.19 -18.75
CA GLN A 62 9.21 21.08 -19.10
C GLN A 62 9.80 22.44 -19.52
N ASP A 63 9.00 23.49 -19.40
CA ASP A 63 9.47 24.85 -19.64
C ASP A 63 10.64 25.21 -18.71
N PHE A 64 11.58 26.01 -19.23
CA PHE A 64 12.75 26.51 -18.49
C PHE A 64 13.72 25.42 -17.98
N GLU A 65 13.80 24.28 -18.67
CA GLU A 65 14.72 23.18 -18.34
C GLU A 65 14.45 22.49 -16.98
N GLU A 66 13.32 22.78 -16.32
CA GLU A 66 12.94 22.14 -15.06
C GLU A 66 12.24 20.79 -15.33
N LYS A 67 12.59 19.76 -14.55
CA LYS A 67 11.86 18.48 -14.59
C LYS A 67 10.51 18.62 -13.87
N GLY A 68 9.45 18.18 -14.54
CA GLY A 68 8.10 18.14 -13.97
C GLY A 68 7.28 16.98 -14.52
N LEU A 69 6.11 16.77 -13.90
CA LEU A 69 5.14 15.74 -14.30
C LEU A 69 3.88 16.38 -14.86
N ASN A 70 3.52 16.05 -16.09
CA ASN A 70 2.17 16.33 -16.59
C ASN A 70 1.14 15.37 -15.95
N LEU A 71 -0.16 15.58 -16.20
CA LEU A 71 -1.23 14.77 -15.60
C LEU A 71 -1.09 13.27 -15.90
N ALA A 72 -0.68 12.90 -17.12
CA ALA A 72 -0.52 11.50 -17.51
C ALA A 72 0.64 10.84 -16.75
N GLN A 73 1.79 11.52 -16.66
CA GLN A 73 2.95 11.08 -15.90
C GLN A 73 2.67 11.01 -14.41
N PHE A 74 1.96 12.00 -13.87
CA PHE A 74 1.53 12.03 -12.48
C PHE A 74 0.61 10.85 -12.16
N ARG A 75 -0.38 10.56 -13.01
CA ARG A 75 -1.24 9.38 -12.87
C ARG A 75 -0.42 8.08 -12.90
N ALA A 76 0.52 7.96 -13.81
CA ALA A 76 1.39 6.79 -13.89
C ALA A 76 2.23 6.61 -12.61
N ALA A 77 2.80 7.69 -12.08
CA ALA A 77 3.57 7.70 -10.84
C ALA A 77 2.73 7.35 -9.59
N MET A 78 1.46 7.77 -9.55
CA MET A 78 0.60 7.53 -8.39
C MET A 78 -0.06 6.16 -8.38
N LYS A 79 -0.27 5.52 -9.53
CA LYS A 79 -0.83 4.16 -9.64
C LYS A 79 -0.17 3.12 -8.72
N PRO A 80 1.17 2.92 -8.76
CA PRO A 80 1.81 1.92 -7.90
C PRO A 80 1.70 2.29 -6.41
N LYS A 81 1.67 3.58 -6.07
CA LYS A 81 1.50 4.05 -4.69
C LYS A 81 0.12 3.75 -4.14
N PHE A 82 -0.94 3.95 -4.93
CA PHE A 82 -2.30 3.55 -4.54
C PHE A 82 -2.38 2.05 -4.29
N LYS A 83 -1.81 1.25 -5.18
CA LYS A 83 -1.78 -0.21 -5.02
C LYS A 83 -1.08 -0.60 -3.71
N ALA A 84 0.09 -0.03 -3.42
CA ALA A 84 0.82 -0.31 -2.19
C ALA A 84 0.03 0.09 -0.93
N VAL A 85 -0.64 1.24 -0.95
CA VAL A 85 -1.48 1.68 0.17
C VAL A 85 -2.68 0.75 0.35
N ASP A 86 -3.35 0.36 -0.74
CA ASP A 86 -4.49 -0.56 -0.69
C ASP A 86 -4.07 -1.94 -0.16
N GLU A 87 -2.91 -2.47 -0.59
CA GLU A 87 -2.33 -3.72 -0.10
C GLU A 87 -1.98 -3.62 1.40
N ASP A 88 -1.31 -2.56 1.83
CA ASP A 88 -1.00 -2.32 3.25
C ASP A 88 -2.28 -2.25 4.10
N ASP A 89 -3.33 -1.59 3.59
CA ASP A 89 -4.61 -1.45 4.28
C ASP A 89 -5.37 -2.80 4.34
N GLU A 90 -5.30 -3.61 3.28
CA GLU A 90 -5.87 -4.97 3.25
C GLU A 90 -5.17 -5.90 4.25
N ILE A 91 -3.83 -5.87 4.29
CA ILE A 91 -3.02 -6.64 5.26
C ILE A 91 -3.41 -6.24 6.67
N ARG A 92 -3.50 -4.93 6.95
CA ARG A 92 -3.88 -4.40 8.26
C ARG A 92 -5.29 -4.78 8.66
N ARG A 93 -6.27 -4.65 7.76
CA ARG A 93 -7.67 -5.04 8.03
C ARG A 93 -7.78 -6.52 8.28
N THR A 94 -7.05 -7.33 7.53
CA THR A 94 -6.99 -8.77 7.72
C THR A 94 -6.41 -9.08 9.10
N PHE A 95 -5.23 -8.56 9.44
CA PHE A 95 -4.63 -8.75 10.77
C PHE A 95 -5.58 -8.40 11.91
N LEU A 96 -6.28 -7.26 11.83
CA LEU A 96 -7.26 -6.85 12.84
C LEU A 96 -8.49 -7.76 12.91
N ALA A 97 -8.91 -8.37 11.80
CA ALA A 97 -9.97 -9.37 11.80
C ALA A 97 -9.55 -10.69 12.49
N PHE A 98 -8.25 -11.02 12.42
CA PHE A 98 -7.69 -12.16 13.14
C PHE A 98 -7.47 -11.83 14.64
N ASP A 99 -6.97 -10.64 14.98
CA ASP A 99 -6.72 -10.20 16.37
C ASP A 99 -7.98 -9.67 17.06
N ARG A 100 -8.93 -10.58 17.31
CA ARG A 100 -10.23 -10.27 17.93
C ARG A 100 -10.12 -9.67 19.33
N THR A 101 -9.00 -9.92 19.99
CA THR A 101 -8.71 -9.43 21.34
C THR A 101 -7.90 -8.15 21.37
N CYS A 102 -7.52 -7.62 20.19
CA CYS A 102 -6.72 -6.41 20.01
C CYS A 102 -5.43 -6.40 20.85
N ARG A 103 -4.74 -7.55 20.92
CA ARG A 103 -3.47 -7.69 21.66
C ARG A 103 -2.26 -7.15 20.88
N GLY A 104 -2.41 -6.94 19.57
CA GLY A 104 -1.33 -6.57 18.67
C GLY A 104 -0.48 -7.75 18.19
N PHE A 105 -0.88 -8.98 18.50
CA PHE A 105 -0.23 -10.22 18.07
C PHE A 105 -1.25 -11.36 18.03
N LEU A 106 -1.00 -12.35 17.17
CA LEU A 106 -1.82 -13.56 17.06
C LEU A 106 -1.14 -14.74 17.75
N THR A 107 -1.87 -15.46 18.59
CA THR A 107 -1.44 -16.75 19.14
C THR A 107 -1.88 -17.89 18.24
N LEU A 108 -1.31 -19.07 18.43
CA LEU A 108 -1.73 -20.27 17.70
C LEU A 108 -3.24 -20.55 17.87
N ASP A 109 -3.78 -20.32 19.06
CA ASP A 109 -5.22 -20.48 19.34
C ASP A 109 -6.09 -19.49 18.55
N ASP A 110 -5.64 -18.23 18.38
CA ASP A 110 -6.37 -17.25 17.57
C ASP A 110 -6.43 -17.71 16.11
N VAL A 111 -5.28 -18.12 15.57
CA VAL A 111 -5.17 -18.59 14.18
C VAL A 111 -6.03 -19.84 13.98
N LYS A 112 -5.94 -20.84 14.87
CA LYS A 112 -6.78 -22.05 14.83
C LYS A 112 -8.26 -21.72 14.89
N THR A 113 -8.67 -20.78 15.75
CA THR A 113 -10.06 -20.36 15.90
C THR A 113 -10.60 -19.76 14.61
N VAL A 114 -9.84 -18.85 13.98
CA VAL A 114 -10.25 -18.22 12.72
C VAL A 114 -10.27 -19.24 11.57
N PHE A 115 -9.27 -20.14 11.50
CA PHE A 115 -9.24 -21.18 10.47
C PHE A 115 -10.41 -22.16 10.58
N ARG A 116 -10.78 -22.59 11.79
CA ARG A 116 -11.98 -23.45 11.99
C ARG A 116 -13.27 -22.77 11.52
N GLN A 117 -13.36 -21.44 11.65
CA GLN A 117 -14.55 -20.68 11.26
C GLN A 117 -14.61 -20.37 9.76
N THR A 118 -13.45 -20.12 9.14
CA THR A 118 -13.37 -19.66 7.74
C THR A 118 -13.10 -20.81 6.76
N CYS A 119 -12.35 -21.83 7.20
CA CYS A 119 -11.92 -22.98 6.40
C CYS A 119 -12.02 -24.28 7.23
N PRO A 120 -13.22 -24.74 7.61
CA PRO A 120 -13.42 -25.87 8.54
C PRO A 120 -12.85 -27.21 8.05
N HIS A 121 -12.53 -27.35 6.76
CA HIS A 121 -11.91 -28.54 6.18
C HIS A 121 -10.38 -28.52 6.22
N PHE A 122 -9.76 -27.44 6.69
CA PHE A 122 -8.31 -27.33 6.76
C PHE A 122 -7.77 -28.08 7.99
N ALA A 123 -6.81 -28.97 7.77
CA ALA A 123 -6.29 -29.82 8.84
C ALA A 123 -5.47 -29.01 9.85
N GLU A 124 -5.73 -29.21 11.14
CA GLU A 124 -5.11 -28.44 12.23
C GLU A 124 -3.57 -28.50 12.21
N HIS A 125 -2.99 -29.65 11.87
CA HIS A 125 -1.54 -29.81 11.72
C HIS A 125 -0.92 -28.90 10.65
N ARG A 126 -1.66 -28.56 9.58
CA ARG A 126 -1.20 -27.62 8.54
C ARG A 126 -1.20 -26.19 9.07
N VAL A 127 -2.18 -25.85 9.90
CA VAL A 127 -2.25 -24.53 10.56
C VAL A 127 -1.09 -24.35 11.53
N GLU A 128 -0.73 -25.40 12.28
CA GLU A 128 0.44 -25.38 13.17
C GLU A 128 1.77 -25.23 12.41
N LEU A 129 1.90 -25.87 11.26
CA LEU A 129 3.08 -25.71 10.41
C LEU A 129 3.16 -24.30 9.84
N ALA A 130 2.06 -23.78 9.30
CA ALA A 130 2.00 -22.40 8.84
C ALA A 130 2.32 -21.41 9.97
N PHE A 131 1.80 -21.64 11.18
CA PHE A 131 2.13 -20.79 12.34
C PHE A 131 3.64 -20.78 12.64
N LYS A 132 4.29 -21.94 12.64
CA LYS A 132 5.74 -22.04 12.88
C LYS A 132 6.58 -21.40 11.76
N GLU A 133 6.08 -21.41 10.53
CA GLU A 133 6.73 -20.69 9.42
C GLU A 133 6.60 -19.17 9.56
N LEU A 134 5.56 -18.70 10.26
CA LEU A 134 5.28 -17.28 10.47
C LEU A 134 5.94 -16.70 11.72
N ASP A 135 6.06 -17.49 12.79
CA ASP A 135 6.75 -17.15 14.03
C ASP A 135 8.28 -17.15 13.83
N ARG A 136 8.80 -16.09 13.20
CA ARG A 136 10.19 -16.01 12.75
C ARG A 136 11.18 -15.81 13.89
N ASP A 137 10.76 -15.15 14.97
CA ASP A 137 11.57 -14.94 16.16
C ASP A 137 11.35 -16.02 17.23
N GLY A 138 10.35 -16.89 17.05
CA GLY A 138 10.12 -18.07 17.87
C GLY A 138 9.54 -17.73 19.24
N ASP A 139 8.87 -16.57 19.38
CA ASP A 139 8.30 -16.10 20.63
C ASP A 139 6.90 -16.72 20.91
N GLY A 140 6.42 -17.55 19.98
CA GLY A 140 5.11 -18.20 20.04
C GLY A 140 3.97 -17.26 19.63
N ARG A 141 4.27 -16.16 18.95
CA ARG A 141 3.30 -15.14 18.52
C ARG A 141 3.62 -14.71 17.10
N ILE A 142 2.58 -14.34 16.37
CA ILE A 142 2.72 -13.70 15.06
C ILE A 142 2.49 -12.21 15.28
N SER A 143 3.56 -11.43 15.20
CA SER A 143 3.46 -9.97 15.25
C SER A 143 2.89 -9.43 13.93
N TYR A 144 2.49 -8.16 13.93
CA TYR A 144 2.11 -7.48 12.68
C TYR A 144 3.22 -7.56 11.63
N LYS A 145 4.50 -7.50 12.03
CA LYS A 145 5.64 -7.55 11.10
C LYS A 145 5.76 -8.91 10.42
N ASP A 146 5.51 -9.99 11.16
CA ASP A 146 5.55 -11.35 10.62
C ASP A 146 4.41 -11.56 9.63
N PHE A 147 3.22 -11.05 9.97
CA PHE A 147 2.05 -11.11 9.11
C PHE A 147 2.20 -10.26 7.84
N ASP A 148 2.75 -9.04 7.96
CA ASP A 148 3.06 -8.15 6.83
C ASP A 148 4.09 -8.78 5.89
N PHE A 149 5.16 -9.36 6.44
CA PHE A 149 6.16 -10.07 5.68
C PHE A 149 5.52 -11.24 4.90
N MET A 150 4.69 -12.06 5.56
CA MET A 150 4.00 -13.16 4.88
C MET A 150 3.10 -12.65 3.75
N MET A 151 2.21 -11.71 4.01
CA MET A 151 1.23 -11.28 3.00
C MET A 151 1.91 -10.65 1.78
N LYS A 152 3.03 -9.95 1.98
CA LYS A 152 3.80 -9.34 0.89
C LYS A 152 4.69 -10.35 0.14
N PHE A 153 5.19 -11.38 0.81
CA PHE A 153 6.17 -12.33 0.23
C PHE A 153 5.54 -13.63 -0.30
N ASN A 154 4.36 -14.03 0.21
CA ASN A 154 3.65 -15.23 -0.23
C ASN A 154 2.54 -14.95 -1.24
N HIS A 155 2.34 -13.70 -1.68
CA HIS A 155 1.57 -13.43 -2.89
C HIS A 155 2.44 -13.66 -4.14
N ILE A 156 3.02 -14.87 -4.23
CA ILE A 156 3.66 -15.38 -5.45
C ILE A 156 2.55 -16.10 -6.23
N ASP A 157 2.30 -15.63 -7.46
CA ASP A 157 1.22 -16.04 -8.37
C ASP A 157 1.00 -17.56 -8.49
#